data_AF-A0A0C2FSJ2-F1
#
_entry.id   AF-A0A0C2FSJ2-F1
#
_cell.length_a   1.000
_cell.length_b   1.000
_cell.length_c   1.000
_cell.angle_alpha   90.00
_cell.angle_beta   90.00
_cell.angle_gamma   90.00
#
_symmetry.space_group_name_H-M   'P 1'
#
loop_
_entity.id
_entity.type
_entity.pdbx_description
1 polymer ?
#
loop_
_entity_poly.entity_id
_entity_poly.type
_entity_poly.pdbx_seq_one_letter_code
_entity_poly.pdbx_strand_id
1 'polypeptide(L)' 'MEDLVRGIEMDGLVWGGGKLIPVGYGIKKLQIICVVEDDKVSVDDLIDKITGDHESHVQSVDIVAFNKI' A
#
# COMPACT_ATOMS: atom_id res chain seq x y z
N MET A 1 -4.68 -10.54 -0.80
CA MET A 1 -4.23 -9.29 -0.17
C MET A 1 -3.57 -8.39 -1.21
N GLU A 2 -2.58 -8.87 -1.98
CA GLU A 2 -1.96 -8.05 -3.04
C GLU A 2 -2.97 -7.58 -4.11
N ASP A 3 -3.86 -8.46 -4.57
CA ASP A 3 -4.92 -8.11 -5.52
C ASP A 3 -5.92 -7.07 -4.98
N LEU A 4 -6.16 -7.07 -3.66
CA LEU A 4 -7.05 -6.10 -3.02
C LEU A 4 -6.41 -4.70 -3.06
N VAL A 5 -5.15 -4.60 -2.61
CA VAL A 5 -4.40 -3.35 -2.63
C VAL A 5 -4.21 -2.82 -4.06
N ARG A 6 -3.92 -3.70 -5.03
CA ARG A 6 -3.82 -3.32 -6.44
C ARG A 6 -5.15 -2.92 -7.08
N GLY A 7 -6.28 -3.32 -6.50
CA GLY A 7 -7.62 -2.90 -6.95
C GLY A 7 -7.94 -1.45 -6.62
N ILE A 8 -7.13 -0.78 -5.79
CA ILE A 8 -7.30 0.64 -5.50
C ILE A 8 -6.78 1.45 -6.69
N GLU A 9 -7.72 2.07 -7.39
CA GLU A 9 -7.45 2.95 -8.53
C GLU A 9 -7.64 4.43 -8.12
N MET A 10 -6.66 5.26 -8.44
CA MET A 10 -6.66 6.72 -8.22
C MET A 10 -5.89 7.39 -9.37
N ASP A 11 -6.32 8.59 -9.79
CA ASP A 11 -5.60 9.34 -10.82
C ASP A 11 -4.24 9.79 -10.30
N GLY A 12 -3.17 9.34 -10.95
CA GLY A 12 -1.79 9.58 -10.52
C GLY A 12 -1.20 8.55 -9.55
N LEU A 13 -1.91 7.45 -9.28
CA LEU A 13 -1.38 6.31 -8.53
C LEU A 13 -0.96 5.17 -9.46
N VAL A 14 0.28 4.71 -9.32
CA VAL A 14 0.80 3.55 -10.04
C VAL A 14 1.36 2.53 -9.06
N TRP A 15 0.83 1.32 -9.09
CA TRP A 15 1.35 0.20 -8.31
C TRP A 15 2.57 -0.43 -8.98
N GLY A 16 3.64 -0.61 -8.21
CA GLY A 16 4.87 -1.28 -8.61
C GLY A 16 4.96 -2.73 -8.13
N GLY A 17 6.20 -3.21 -8.02
CA GLY A 17 6.49 -4.56 -7.53
C GLY A 17 6.07 -4.76 -6.07
N GLY A 18 5.50 -5.93 -5.78
CA GLY A 18 5.14 -6.38 -4.43
C GLY A 18 5.89 -7.64 -4.03
N LYS A 19 6.14 -7.81 -2.73
CA LYS A 19 6.67 -9.05 -2.14
C LYS A 19 6.12 -9.27 -0.74
N LEU A 20 5.98 -10.53 -0.36
CA LEU A 20 5.63 -10.92 1.02
C LEU A 20 6.90 -11.08 1.85
N ILE A 21 7.07 -10.25 2.89
CA ILE A 21 8.20 -10.34 3.82
C ILE A 21 7.77 -11.07 5.10
N PRO A 22 8.53 -12.07 5.57
CA PRO A 22 8.29 -12.69 6.87
C PRO A 22 8.57 -11.70 8.02
N VAL A 23 7.63 -11.57 8.95
CA VAL A 23 7.78 -10.73 10.16
C VAL A 23 7.98 -11.53 11.45
N GLY A 24 7.79 -12.85 11.39
CA GLY A 24 7.96 -13.77 12.52
C GLY A 24 6.74 -14.66 12.74
N TYR A 25 6.91 -15.75 13.49
CA TYR A 25 5.80 -16.64 13.91
C TYR A 25 4.89 -17.13 12.76
N GLY A 26 5.44 -17.32 11.56
CA GLY A 26 4.69 -17.74 10.37
C GLY A 26 3.90 -16.61 9.68
N ILE A 27 3.89 -15.40 10.24
CA ILE A 27 3.21 -14.22 9.69
C ILE A 27 4.09 -13.57 8.63
N LYS A 28 3.45 -13.16 7.52
CA LYS A 28 4.07 -12.42 6.43
C LYS A 28 3.31 -11.12 6.21
N LYS A 29 4.03 -10.01 6.01
CA LYS A 29 3.47 -8.72 5.60
C LYS A 29 3.62 -8.52 4.10
N LEU A 30 2.65 -7.87 3.48
CA LEU A 30 2.78 -7.38 2.11
C LEU A 30 3.62 -6.11 2.11
N GLN A 31 4.70 -6.10 1.35
CA GLN A 31 5.44 -4.89 1.00
C GLN A 31 5.25 -4.63 -0.49
N ILE A 32 4.62 -3.52 -0.84
CA ILE A 32 4.37 -3.12 -2.22
C ILE A 32 4.90 -1.71 -2.44
N ILE A 33 5.44 -1.46 -3.63
CA ILE A 33 5.89 -0.14 -4.06
C ILE A 33 4.71 0.53 -4.76
N CYS A 34 4.53 1.83 -4.53
CA CYS A 34 3.66 2.67 -5.34
C CYS A 34 4.42 3.94 -5.75
N VAL A 35 4.00 4.52 -6.87
CA VAL A 35 4.42 5.84 -7.34
C VAL A 35 3.17 6.71 -7.34
N VAL A 36 3.27 7.90 -6.77
CA VAL A 36 2.17 8.84 -6.63
C VAL A 36 2.54 10.18 -7.25
N GLU A 37 1.59 10.81 -7.95
CA GLU A 37 1.71 12.21 -8.36
C GLU A 37 1.33 13.11 -7.16
N ASP A 38 2.30 13.82 -6.57
CA ASP A 38 2.13 14.65 -5.35
C ASP A 38 0.96 15.66 -5.48
N ASP A 39 0.71 16.20 -6.67
CA ASP A 39 -0.36 17.18 -6.92
C ASP A 39 -1.78 16.57 -6.92
N LYS A 40 -1.89 15.24 -6.97
CA LYS A 40 -3.17 14.53 -7.19
C LYS A 40 -3.49 13.49 -6.12
N VAL A 41 -2.48 12.81 -5.59
CA VAL A 41 -2.66 11.70 -4.65
C VAL A 41 -1.95 12.04 -3.35
N SER A 42 -2.73 12.16 -2.27
CA SER A 42 -2.19 12.24 -0.92
C SER A 42 -1.84 10.84 -0.41
N VAL A 43 -0.65 10.70 0.18
CA VAL A 43 -0.23 9.43 0.82
C VAL A 43 -1.13 9.09 2.00
N ASP A 44 -1.60 10.09 2.75
CA ASP A 44 -2.51 9.86 3.88
C ASP A 44 -3.87 9.32 3.42
N ASP A 45 -4.42 9.87 2.32
CA ASP A 45 -5.68 9.39 1.73
C ASP A 45 -5.54 7.95 1.21
N LEU A 46 -4.39 7.65 0.58
CA LEU A 46 -4.09 6.30 0.12
C LEU A 46 -4.01 5.30 1.31
N ILE A 47 -3.40 5.70 2.42
CA ILE A 47 -3.33 4.87 3.64
C ILE A 47 -4.73 4.62 4.18
N ASP A 48 -5.55 5.66 4.33
CA ASP A 48 -6.93 5.56 4.82
C ASP A 48 -7.81 4.69 3.93
N LYS A 49 -7.62 4.76 2.61
CA LYS A 49 -8.35 3.92 1.65
C LYS A 49 -7.95 2.44 1.76
N ILE A 50 -6.66 2.15 1.93
CA ILE A 50 -6.16 0.78 2.11
C ILE A 50 -6.67 0.18 3.44
N THR A 51 -6.65 0.95 4.52
CA THR A 51 -7.12 0.48 5.83
C THR A 51 -8.64 0.37 5.88
N GLY A 52 -9.37 1.35 5.33
CA GLY A 52 -10.84 1.42 5.34
C GLY A 52 -11.53 0.40 4.43
N ASP A 53 -11.09 0.25 3.18
CA ASP A 53 -11.74 -0.68 2.23
C ASP A 53 -11.45 -2.15 2.57
N HIS A 54 -10.43 -2.41 3.38
CA HIS A 54 -9.92 -3.75 3.66
C HIS A 54 -9.67 -4.03 5.15
N GLU A 55 -10.44 -3.43 6.06
CA GLU A 55 -10.31 -3.58 7.53
C GLU A 55 -10.27 -5.04 8.02
N SER A 56 -10.92 -5.97 7.31
CA SER A 56 -10.92 -7.40 7.65
C SER A 56 -9.61 -8.12 7.33
N HIS A 57 -8.76 -7.53 6.50
CA HIS A 57 -7.51 -8.12 6.01
C HIS A 57 -6.28 -7.28 6.38
N VAL A 58 -6.44 -5.96 6.56
CA VAL A 58 -5.36 -5.01 6.84
C VAL A 58 -5.43 -4.59 8.31
N GLN A 59 -4.42 -4.96 9.08
CA GLN A 59 -4.33 -4.57 10.50
C GLN A 59 -3.74 -3.16 10.68
N SER A 60 -2.76 -2.80 9.84
CA SER A 60 -2.11 -1.50 9.81
C SER A 60 -1.35 -1.32 8.49
N VAL A 61 -1.03 -0.08 8.15
CA VAL A 61 -0.20 0.28 6.99
C VAL A 61 0.92 1.18 7.48
N ASP A 62 2.15 0.89 7.05
CA ASP A 62 3.34 1.64 7.41
C ASP A 62 4.16 1.96 6.16
N ILE A 63 4.74 3.17 6.11
CA ILE A 63 5.65 3.56 5.04
C ILE A 63 7.04 2.97 5.33
N VAL A 64 7.50 2.04 4.49
CA VAL A 64 8.82 1.43 4.66
C VAL A 64 9.95 2.37 4.21
N ALA A 65 9.74 3.08 3.10
CA ALA A 65 10.68 4.04 2.54
C ALA A 65 9.94 5.03 1.65
N PHE A 66 10.39 6.28 1.61
CA PHE A 66 9.86 7.33 0.75
C PHE A 66 11.00 7.98 -0.03
N ASN A 67 10.88 8.03 -1.36
CA ASN A 67 11.86 8.65 -2.25
C ASN A 67 11.13 9.61 -3.20
N LYS A 68 11.73 10.77 -3.47
CA LYS A 68 11.28 11.65 -4.55
C LYS A 68 11.96 11.25 -5.86
N ILE A 69 11.21 11.26 -6.95
CA ILE A 69 11.67 10.93 -8.31
C ILE A 69 11.54 12.19 -9.18
#